data_AF-A0A7S4PFM8-F1
#
_entry.id   AF-A0A7S4PFM8-F1
#
_cell.length_a   1.000
_cell.length_b   1.000
_cell.length_c   1.000
_cell.angle_alpha   90.00
_cell.angle_beta   90.00
_cell.angle_gamma   90.00
#
_symmetry.space_group_name_H-M   'P 1'
#
loop_
_entity.id
_entity.type
_entity.pdbx_description
1 polymer ?
#
loop_
_entity_poly.entity_id
_entity_poly.type
_entity_poly.pdbx_seq_one_letter_code
_entity_poly.pdbx_strand_id
1 'polypeptide(L)'
;KGGKKIWKSDKGAMTCLKKMLAEFRYCCHVADEEQKFVSSHKIVKSTVFNEVLVFCFKNLPSFFAQLLAYNPPKEEEGKKTVLPDRNEKKWRTYAGLVKMFLRSGYHFLDNLPSDENMVCFVLKNLEQSAVYYATQ
;
A
#
# COMPACT_ATOMS: atom_id res chain seq x y z
N LYS A 1 11.43 9.81 -24.32
CA LYS A 1 11.87 10.58 -23.11
C LYS A 1 10.64 10.88 -22.25
N GLY A 2 10.20 9.94 -21.41
CA GLY A 2 9.04 10.12 -20.52
C GLY A 2 9.52 10.52 -19.13
N GLY A 3 9.33 11.79 -18.77
CA GLY A 3 9.68 12.29 -17.44
C GLY A 3 8.84 11.59 -16.37
N LYS A 4 9.49 10.82 -15.49
CA LYS A 4 8.86 10.32 -14.26
C LYS A 4 8.38 11.53 -13.47
N LYS A 5 7.05 11.68 -13.33
CA LYS A 5 6.45 12.67 -12.43
C LYS A 5 6.92 12.34 -11.01
N ILE A 6 7.89 13.11 -10.52
CA ILE A 6 8.37 13.04 -9.15
C ILE A 6 7.29 13.73 -8.31
N TRP A 7 6.53 12.95 -7.56
CA TRP A 7 5.59 13.47 -6.57
C TRP A 7 6.41 14.12 -5.45
N LYS A 8 6.49 15.46 -5.45
CA LYS A 8 7.09 16.20 -4.35
C LYS A 8 6.24 15.97 -3.10
N SER A 9 6.91 15.77 -1.96
CA SER A 9 6.30 15.67 -0.63
C SER A 9 5.67 17.03 -0.23
N ASP A 10 4.56 17.39 -0.88
CA ASP A 10 3.72 18.51 -0.50
C ASP A 10 2.75 18.06 0.62
N LYS A 11 2.42 18.97 1.55
CA LYS A 11 1.44 18.74 2.62
C LYS A 11 0.10 18.27 2.05
N GLY A 12 -0.28 18.75 0.86
CA GLY A 12 -1.46 18.29 0.14
C GLY A 12 -1.38 16.80 -0.24
N ALA A 13 -0.28 16.39 -0.87
CA ALA A 13 -0.07 15.00 -1.30
C ALA A 13 -0.08 14.02 -0.11
N MET A 14 0.53 14.41 1.02
CA MET A 14 0.50 13.63 2.26
C MET A 14 -0.93 13.44 2.80
N THR A 15 -1.74 14.50 2.74
CA THR A 15 -3.11 14.47 3.22
C THR A 15 -3.96 13.55 2.34
N CYS A 16 -3.79 13.62 1.02
CA CYS A 16 -4.43 12.71 0.07
C CYS A 16 -4.05 11.25 0.31
N LEU A 17 -2.75 10.96 0.51
CA LEU A 17 -2.27 9.62 0.81
C LEU A 17 -2.89 9.06 2.09
N LYS A 18 -2.94 9.86 3.16
CA LYS A 18 -3.55 9.44 4.44
C LYS A 18 -5.03 9.09 4.27
N LYS A 19 -5.78 9.93 3.54
CA LYS A 19 -7.19 9.67 3.24
C LYS A 19 -7.34 8.39 2.42
N MET A 20 -6.55 8.25 1.35
CA MET A 20 -6.60 7.07 0.50
C MET A 20 -6.27 5.77 1.26
N LEU A 21 -5.27 5.80 2.15
CA LEU A 21 -4.96 4.65 3.00
C LEU A 21 -6.05 4.34 4.02
N ALA A 22 -6.76 5.36 4.53
CA ALA A 22 -7.90 5.15 5.42
C ALA A 22 -9.06 4.46 4.68
N GLU A 23 -9.35 4.90 3.45
CA GLU A 23 -10.37 4.26 2.60
C GLU A 23 -9.93 2.84 2.19
N PHE A 24 -8.66 2.63 1.84
CA PHE A 24 -8.09 1.30 1.58
C PHE A 24 -8.25 0.35 2.77
N ARG A 25 -7.88 0.82 3.96
CA ARG A 25 -8.05 0.07 5.20
C ARG A 25 -9.53 -0.29 5.40
N TYR A 26 -10.44 0.66 5.26
CA TYR A 26 -11.87 0.39 5.37
C TYR A 26 -12.31 -0.70 4.37
N CYS A 27 -11.88 -0.63 3.11
CA CYS A 27 -12.18 -1.66 2.12
C CYS A 27 -11.61 -3.04 2.49
N CYS A 28 -10.41 -3.10 3.06
CA CYS A 28 -9.78 -4.35 3.48
C CYS A 28 -10.49 -5.02 4.66
N HIS A 29 -11.15 -4.23 5.51
CA HIS A 29 -11.81 -4.67 6.75
C HIS A 29 -13.34 -4.70 6.61
N VAL A 30 -13.91 -4.54 5.41
CA VAL A 30 -15.37 -4.39 5.24
C VAL A 30 -16.16 -5.64 5.68
N ALA A 31 -15.51 -6.81 5.71
CA ALA A 31 -16.09 -8.06 6.22
C ALA A 31 -16.14 -8.13 7.76
N ASP A 32 -15.34 -7.30 8.46
CA ASP A 32 -15.41 -7.16 9.91
C ASP A 32 -16.59 -6.23 10.26
N GLU A 33 -17.80 -6.79 10.40
CA GLU A 33 -19.02 -6.03 10.75
C GLU A 33 -18.89 -5.21 12.07
N GLU A 34 -17.88 -5.48 12.90
CA GLU A 34 -17.67 -4.85 14.20
C GLU A 34 -16.72 -3.64 14.21
N GLN A 35 -16.01 -3.31 13.13
CA GLN A 35 -15.03 -2.22 13.18
C GLN A 35 -15.66 -0.83 12.94
N LYS A 36 -15.53 0.04 13.94
CA LYS A 36 -15.88 1.49 13.95
C LYS A 36 -15.04 2.35 12.98
N PHE A 37 -14.65 1.85 11.81
CA PHE A 37 -14.03 2.68 10.78
C PHE A 37 -15.13 3.33 9.95
N VAL A 38 -15.41 4.60 10.23
CA VAL A 38 -16.30 5.41 9.40
C VAL A 38 -15.48 5.89 8.21
N SER A 39 -15.75 5.32 7.03
CA SER A 39 -15.26 5.92 5.79
C SER A 39 -15.83 7.33 5.67
N SER A 40 -14.98 8.29 5.29
CA SER A 40 -15.44 9.68 5.13
C SER A 40 -16.40 9.83 3.94
N HIS A 41 -16.30 8.89 3.00
CA HIS A 41 -17.23 8.69 1.91
C HIS A 41 -18.00 7.43 2.27
N LYS A 42 -19.30 7.49 2.56
CA LYS A 42 -20.13 6.27 2.62
C LYS A 42 -19.96 5.54 1.28
N ILE A 43 -19.08 4.54 1.18
CA ILE A 43 -18.83 3.85 -0.08
C ILE A 43 -20.04 2.94 -0.28
N VAL A 44 -20.98 3.35 -1.13
CA VAL A 44 -22.30 2.69 -1.27
C VAL A 44 -22.26 1.56 -2.32
N LYS A 45 -21.22 1.50 -3.17
CA LYS A 45 -21.16 0.57 -4.32
C LYS A 45 -19.93 -0.34 -4.25
N SER A 46 -20.15 -1.65 -4.32
CA SER A 46 -19.11 -2.70 -4.39
C SER A 46 -18.05 -2.45 -5.46
N THR A 47 -18.43 -1.86 -6.60
CA THR A 47 -17.51 -1.49 -7.68
C THR A 47 -16.43 -0.50 -7.24
N VAL A 48 -16.80 0.51 -6.42
CA VAL A 48 -15.86 1.53 -5.94
C VAL A 48 -14.89 0.94 -4.90
N PHE A 49 -15.37 0.01 -4.05
CA PHE A 49 -14.50 -0.75 -3.14
C PHE A 49 -13.41 -1.51 -3.91
N ASN A 50 -13.81 -2.22 -4.96
CA ASN A 50 -12.88 -3.01 -5.76
C ASN A 50 -11.85 -2.12 -6.47
N GLU A 51 -12.28 -0.99 -7.05
CA GLU A 51 -11.37 -0.03 -7.68
C GLU A 51 -10.34 0.54 -6.69
N VAL A 52 -10.76 0.88 -5.46
CA VAL A 52 -9.84 1.36 -4.41
C VAL A 52 -8.82 0.29 -4.05
N LEU A 53 -9.24 -0.96 -3.80
CA LEU A 53 -8.34 -2.07 -3.49
C LEU A 53 -7.34 -2.30 -4.62
N VAL A 54 -7.82 -2.46 -5.85
CA VAL A 54 -6.97 -2.70 -7.03
C VAL A 54 -5.99 -1.56 -7.25
N PHE A 55 -6.45 -0.33 -7.14
CA PHE A 55 -5.59 0.85 -7.30
C PHE A 55 -4.52 0.91 -6.22
N CYS A 56 -4.88 0.67 -4.96
CA CYS A 56 -3.95 0.70 -3.83
C CYS A 56 -2.87 -0.38 -3.96
N PHE A 57 -3.27 -1.64 -4.19
CA PHE A 57 -2.34 -2.76 -4.35
C PHE A 57 -1.34 -2.52 -5.49
N LYS A 58 -1.80 -1.98 -6.63
CA LYS A 58 -0.93 -1.72 -7.80
C LYS A 58 0.03 -0.55 -7.63
N ASN A 59 -0.38 0.51 -6.92
CA ASN A 59 0.32 1.79 -6.98
C ASN A 59 1.06 2.17 -5.69
N LEU A 60 0.53 1.80 -4.52
CA LEU A 60 1.14 2.18 -3.24
C LEU A 60 2.57 1.64 -3.03
N PRO A 61 2.93 0.41 -3.46
CA PRO A 61 4.30 -0.09 -3.31
C PRO A 61 5.31 0.81 -4.03
N SER A 62 5.05 1.15 -5.30
CA SER A 62 5.89 2.07 -6.09
C SER A 62 5.90 3.49 -5.51
N PHE A 63 4.78 3.92 -4.94
CA PHE A 63 4.69 5.24 -4.30
C PHE A 63 5.52 5.30 -3.01
N PHE A 64 5.48 4.27 -2.17
CA PHE A 64 6.33 4.18 -0.98
C PHE A 64 7.81 4.12 -1.36
N ALA A 65 8.17 3.42 -2.43
CA ALA A 65 9.53 3.38 -2.95
C ALA A 65 10.02 4.80 -3.28
N GLN A 66 9.20 5.58 -3.99
CA GLN A 66 9.52 6.98 -4.30
C GLN A 66 9.63 7.87 -3.05
N LEU A 67 8.69 7.75 -2.11
CA LEU A 67 8.69 8.53 -0.86
C LEU A 67 9.92 8.26 0.01
N LEU A 68 10.31 7.00 0.08
CA LEU A 68 11.49 6.55 0.82
C LEU A 68 12.79 6.76 0.03
N ALA A 69 12.72 7.31 -1.19
CA ALA A 69 13.84 7.37 -2.14
C ALA A 69 14.55 6.02 -2.31
N TYR A 70 13.78 4.94 -2.17
CA TYR A 70 14.21 3.57 -2.34
C TYR A 70 13.99 3.17 -3.80
N ASN A 71 15.05 2.70 -4.45
CA ASN A 71 14.95 2.07 -5.76
C ASN A 71 15.02 0.55 -5.54
N PRO A 72 13.90 -0.19 -5.65
CA PRO A 72 13.96 -1.64 -5.61
C PRO A 72 14.89 -2.15 -6.72
N PRO A 73 15.75 -3.15 -6.44
CA PRO A 73 16.54 -3.78 -7.49
C PRO A 73 15.59 -4.30 -8.57
N LYS A 74 15.90 -4.03 -9.84
CA LYS A 74 15.27 -4.75 -10.93
C LYS A 74 15.83 -6.17 -10.92
N GLU A 75 14.98 -7.17 -11.15
CA GLU A 75 15.31 -8.61 -11.13
C GLU A 75 16.55 -9.00 -11.96
N GLU A 76 16.95 -8.17 -12.93
CA GLU A 76 18.12 -8.40 -13.80
C GLU A 76 19.48 -8.06 -13.17
N GLU A 77 19.52 -7.23 -12.13
CA GLU A 77 20.78 -6.92 -11.46
C GLU A 77 20.86 -7.78 -10.20
N GLY A 78 21.78 -8.74 -10.14
CA GLY A 78 22.09 -9.59 -8.97
C GLY A 78 22.54 -8.85 -7.70
N LYS A 79 22.08 -7.61 -7.51
CA LYS A 79 22.22 -6.78 -6.33
C LYS A 79 21.22 -7.25 -5.28
N LYS A 80 21.75 -7.57 -4.09
CA LYS A 80 20.96 -7.88 -2.89
C LYS A 80 19.90 -6.81 -2.68
N THR A 81 18.68 -7.23 -2.37
CA THR A 81 17.57 -6.38 -1.94
C THR A 81 18.04 -5.51 -0.78
N VAL A 82 18.26 -4.21 -1.04
CA VAL A 82 18.69 -3.27 0.01
C VAL A 82 17.44 -2.91 0.81
N LEU A 83 17.43 -3.19 2.10
CA LEU A 83 16.31 -2.77 2.95
C LEU A 83 16.37 -1.24 3.13
N PRO A 84 15.21 -0.56 3.20
CA PRO A 84 15.16 0.84 3.62
C PRO A 84 15.87 1.03 4.97
N ASP A 85 16.76 2.02 5.07
CA ASP A 85 17.43 2.33 6.34
C ASP A 85 16.42 2.85 7.36
N ARG A 86 16.20 2.07 8.42
CA ARG A 86 15.25 2.38 9.49
C ARG A 86 15.60 3.67 10.24
N ASN A 87 16.88 4.07 10.22
CA ASN A 87 17.37 5.28 10.88
C ASN A 87 17.18 6.52 10.02
N GLU A 88 16.85 6.39 8.73
CA GLU A 88 16.65 7.54 7.86
C GLU A 88 15.42 8.34 8.32
N LYS A 89 15.53 9.68 8.28
CA LYS A 89 14.45 10.60 8.63
C LYS A 89 13.18 10.34 7.81
N LYS A 90 13.33 9.95 6.54
CA LYS A 90 12.21 9.60 5.65
C LYS A 90 11.49 8.36 6.15
N TRP A 91 12.21 7.28 6.49
CA TRP A 91 11.59 6.07 7.04
C TRP A 91 10.73 6.38 8.26
N ARG A 92 11.27 7.10 9.24
CA ARG A 92 10.52 7.50 10.45
C ARG A 92 9.25 8.31 10.15
N THR A 93 9.26 9.09 9.07
CA THR A 93 8.10 9.90 8.64
C THR A 93 7.00 9.03 8.03
N TYR A 94 7.36 8.02 7.24
CA TYR A 94 6.42 7.24 6.43
C TYR A 94 6.12 5.83 6.96
N ALA A 95 6.90 5.32 7.91
CA ALA A 95 6.80 3.96 8.43
C ALA A 95 5.39 3.62 8.93
N GLY A 96 4.71 4.57 9.60
CA GLY A 96 3.33 4.36 10.05
C GLY A 96 2.33 4.14 8.90
N LEU A 97 2.53 4.83 7.78
CA LEU A 97 1.67 4.71 6.59
C LEU A 97 1.94 3.40 5.85
N VAL A 98 3.22 3.03 5.72
CA VAL A 98 3.63 1.74 5.18
C VAL A 98 3.07 0.60 6.02
N LYS A 99 3.22 0.67 7.36
CA LYS A 99 2.66 -0.32 8.30
C LYS A 99 1.15 -0.47 8.17
N MET A 100 0.42 0.64 8.03
CA MET A 100 -1.03 0.61 7.85
C MET A 100 -1.40 -0.12 6.55
N PHE A 101 -0.73 0.18 5.44
CA PHE A 101 -0.95 -0.51 4.17
C PHE A 101 -0.70 -2.02 4.28
N LEU A 102 0.46 -2.42 4.83
CA LEU A 102 0.84 -3.83 4.92
C LEU A 102 -0.09 -4.63 5.83
N ARG A 103 -0.51 -4.06 6.96
CA ARG A 103 -1.44 -4.72 7.89
C ARG A 103 -2.82 -4.90 7.27
N SER A 104 -3.32 -3.86 6.59
CA SER A 104 -4.62 -3.96 5.90
C SER A 104 -4.58 -4.95 4.75
N GLY A 105 -3.51 -4.96 3.95
CA GLY A 105 -3.35 -5.93 2.87
C GLY A 105 -3.24 -7.38 3.37
N TYR A 106 -2.52 -7.60 4.48
CA TYR A 106 -2.47 -8.93 5.13
C TYR A 106 -3.84 -9.36 5.64
N HIS A 107 -4.54 -8.48 6.35
CA HIS A 107 -5.88 -8.79 6.85
C HIS A 107 -6.87 -9.11 5.71
N PHE A 108 -6.78 -8.37 4.61
CA PHE A 108 -7.58 -8.66 3.42
C PHE A 108 -7.26 -10.03 2.83
N LEU A 109 -5.98 -10.44 2.80
CA LEU A 109 -5.57 -11.76 2.36
C LEU A 109 -6.06 -12.88 3.29
N ASP A 110 -6.02 -12.66 4.60
CA ASP A 110 -6.44 -13.62 5.63
C ASP A 110 -7.97 -13.85 5.61
N ASN A 111 -8.73 -12.83 5.20
CA ASN A 111 -10.20 -12.86 5.14
C ASN A 111 -10.73 -12.91 3.69
N LEU A 112 -9.86 -13.25 2.74
CA LEU A 112 -10.21 -13.20 1.32
C LEU A 112 -11.18 -14.33 0.97
N PRO A 113 -12.27 -14.06 0.23
CA PRO A 113 -13.12 -15.10 -0.33
C PRO A 113 -12.28 -16.02 -1.24
N SER A 114 -12.67 -17.29 -1.39
CA SER A 114 -11.92 -18.33 -2.13
C SER A 114 -11.80 -18.12 -3.67
N ASP A 115 -11.80 -16.87 -4.16
CA ASP A 115 -11.51 -16.52 -5.55
C ASP A 115 -10.00 -16.57 -5.81
N GLU A 116 -9.58 -17.59 -6.56
CA GLU A 116 -8.18 -17.84 -6.92
C GLU A 116 -7.53 -16.63 -7.62
N ASN A 117 -8.25 -15.92 -8.49
CA ASN A 117 -7.72 -14.76 -9.21
C ASN A 117 -7.45 -13.60 -8.25
N MET A 118 -8.34 -13.42 -7.27
CA MET A 118 -8.19 -12.36 -6.27
C MET A 118 -7.03 -12.66 -5.30
N VAL A 119 -6.87 -13.92 -4.89
CA VAL A 119 -5.73 -14.36 -4.06
C VAL A 119 -4.40 -14.15 -4.81
N CYS A 120 -4.29 -14.65 -6.05
CA CYS A 120 -3.10 -14.45 -6.88
C CYS A 120 -2.80 -12.97 -7.10
N PHE A 121 -3.83 -12.15 -7.33
CA PHE A 121 -3.68 -10.71 -7.49
C PHE A 121 -3.09 -10.06 -6.23
N VAL A 122 -3.65 -10.33 -5.05
CA VAL A 122 -3.18 -9.72 -3.80
C VAL A 122 -1.76 -10.17 -3.48
N LEU A 123 -1.45 -11.47 -3.58
CA LEU A 123 -0.11 -12.00 -3.33
C LEU A 123 0.95 -11.34 -4.23
N LYS A 124 0.69 -11.26 -5.54
CA LYS A 124 1.62 -10.64 -6.50
C LYS A 124 1.91 -9.16 -6.20
N ASN A 125 0.95 -8.43 -5.65
CA ASN A 125 1.14 -7.02 -5.32
C ASN A 125 1.72 -6.81 -3.90
N LEU A 126 1.44 -7.72 -2.97
CA LEU A 126 2.09 -7.73 -1.65
C LEU A 126 3.55 -8.14 -1.73
N GLU A 127 3.93 -9.03 -2.65
CA GLU A 127 5.31 -9.41 -2.93
C GLU A 127 6.18 -8.19 -3.25
N GLN A 128 5.68 -7.25 -4.06
CA GLN A 128 6.37 -5.98 -4.35
C GLN A 128 6.60 -5.12 -3.10
N SER A 129 5.84 -5.38 -2.03
CA SER A 129 5.94 -4.74 -0.73
C SER A 129 6.69 -5.58 0.31
N ALA A 130 7.18 -6.78 -0.04
CA ALA A 130 7.85 -7.72 0.86
C ALA A 130 9.04 -7.08 1.58
N VAL A 131 9.78 -6.22 0.88
CA VAL A 131 10.91 -5.44 1.44
C VAL A 131 10.49 -4.63 2.67
N TYR A 132 9.25 -4.15 2.70
CA TYR A 132 8.72 -3.35 3.80
C TYR A 132 8.27 -4.19 5.00
N TYR A 133 7.93 -5.47 4.80
CA TYR A 133 7.59 -6.40 5.88
C TYR A 133 8.82 -6.75 6.73
N ALA A 134 9.96 -6.96 6.11
CA ALA A 134 11.24 -7.18 6.80
C ALA A 134 11.70 -5.95 7.62
N THR A 135 11.11 -4.78 7.37
CA THR A 135 11.39 -3.53 8.06
C THR A 135 10.37 -3.12 9.14
N GLN A 136 9.33 -3.94 9.38
CA GLN A 136 8.32 -3.68 10.42
C GLN A 136 8.85 -3.83 11.84
#